data_AF-A0ABD0BNF6-F1
#
_entry.id   AF-A0ABD0BNF6-F1
#
_cell.length_a   1.000
_cell.length_b   1.000
_cell.length_c   1.000
_cell.angle_alpha   90.00
_cell.angle_beta   90.00
_cell.angle_gamma   90.00
#
_symmetry.space_group_name_H-M   'P 1'
#
loop_
_entity.id
_entity.type
_entity.pdbx_description
1 polymer ?
#
loop_
_entity_poly.entity_id
_entity_poly.type
_entity_poly.pdbx_seq_one_letter_code
_entity_poly.pdbx_strand_id
1 'polypeptide(L)'
;MDKNLIDFLLQSQLYDDIDSSQVYSNVPDSDFVRLLEEYYSYSSEVDAQAKYFLEDDGFLNLYMTDINDSSFYYKALLSIDNIIINDEIIECYYQAKRTDIDETMSNMLWEKDSNIIPKLKSQVANFINFIRKNKDLIAIGSIQIVGRKSSAYHYVTKQAVLLNDADEEKLHEMISNPAIVSEYLNAASYRSCKRLSAEGHIKILDAQEISDFIIINLSDCTSDYVNCYNYSTMEVIDYDQSSGLLRFQIKKDTPPETEEIFKNWVKSSIHRTISQHYNSFSIDYGFAYYLNSSFTTTCPFINKILPYLNDGSSVIQKMVEVDSPILNNLSIDYIANVKKDYGESFNAYKLILKDIARRIQFASSENEIIGLHQELKEKIIDEGMPEVKKAIKDMKKNVVLNSAFDFGLLAVGLTTMPASFLAVALQAGKTVYDYNNRMAAIKNHPSYFILKSK
;
A
#
# COMPACT_ATOMS: atom_id res chain seq x y z
N MET A 1 22.53 6.49 20.72
CA MET A 1 21.66 5.32 20.90
C MET A 1 20.73 5.35 19.72
N ASP A 2 20.85 4.38 18.81
CA ASP A 2 20.04 4.36 17.60
C ASP A 2 18.57 4.23 18.01
N LYS A 3 17.74 5.19 17.62
CA LYS A 3 16.32 5.18 17.96
C LYS A 3 15.64 4.06 17.17
N ASN A 4 15.05 3.09 17.87
CA ASN A 4 14.27 2.02 17.28
C ASN A 4 12.78 2.21 17.61
N LEU A 5 11.93 2.14 16.60
CA LEU A 5 10.48 2.23 16.70
C LEU A 5 9.88 1.12 17.59
N ILE A 6 10.42 -0.09 17.49
CA ILE A 6 10.00 -1.24 18.29
C ILE A 6 10.33 -1.03 19.77
N ASP A 7 11.51 -0.50 20.11
CA ASP A 7 11.90 -0.28 21.50
C ASP A 7 10.97 0.73 22.20
N PHE A 8 10.55 1.78 21.48
CA PHE A 8 9.53 2.70 21.98
C PHE A 8 8.19 2.02 22.14
N LEU A 9 7.75 1.27 21.13
CA LEU A 9 6.47 0.58 21.15
C LEU A 9 6.38 -0.37 22.35
N LEU A 10 7.42 -1.18 22.59
CA LEU A 10 7.52 -2.11 23.72
C LEU A 10 7.41 -1.44 25.10
N GLN A 11 7.71 -0.14 25.19
CA GLN A 11 7.61 0.65 26.42
C GLN A 11 6.31 1.45 26.51
N SER A 12 5.53 1.49 25.44
CA SER A 12 4.29 2.26 25.35
C SER A 12 3.08 1.45 25.78
N GLN A 13 2.02 2.14 26.24
CA GLN A 13 0.73 1.51 26.55
C GLN A 13 0.08 0.86 25.31
N LEU A 14 0.43 1.28 24.09
CA LEU A 14 -0.02 0.63 22.86
C LEU A 14 0.44 -0.83 22.76
N TYR A 15 1.52 -1.23 23.45
CA TYR A 15 1.98 -2.62 23.48
C TYR A 15 1.56 -3.36 24.75
N ASP A 16 0.69 -2.79 25.59
CA ASP A 16 0.19 -3.49 26.77
C ASP A 16 -0.67 -4.71 26.38
N ASP A 17 -0.41 -5.86 27.00
CA ASP A 17 -1.06 -7.13 26.68
C ASP A 17 -2.55 -7.12 27.06
N ILE A 18 -2.91 -6.47 28.17
CA ILE A 18 -4.30 -6.40 28.64
C ILE A 18 -5.09 -5.46 27.73
N ASP A 19 -4.56 -4.26 27.50
CA ASP A 19 -5.25 -3.25 26.68
C ASP A 19 -5.45 -3.74 25.25
N SER A 20 -4.41 -4.24 24.59
CA SER A 20 -4.53 -4.74 23.22
C SER A 20 -5.42 -5.99 23.08
N SER A 21 -5.40 -6.93 24.06
CA SER A 21 -6.29 -8.10 24.02
C SER A 21 -7.76 -7.74 24.26
N GLN A 22 -8.01 -6.65 25.00
CA GLN A 22 -9.35 -6.10 25.22
C GLN A 22 -9.70 -4.98 24.23
N VAL A 23 -8.94 -4.84 23.13
CA VAL A 23 -9.19 -3.86 22.07
C VAL A 23 -9.30 -2.43 22.61
N TYR A 24 -8.47 -2.10 23.60
CA TYR A 24 -8.41 -0.82 24.30
C TYR A 24 -9.77 -0.35 24.84
N SER A 25 -10.66 -1.28 25.17
CA SER A 25 -12.02 -0.97 25.65
C SER A 25 -12.02 -0.20 26.97
N ASN A 26 -11.00 -0.37 27.81
CA ASN A 26 -10.83 0.37 29.06
C ASN A 26 -10.03 1.67 28.93
N VAL A 27 -9.42 1.92 27.76
CA VAL A 27 -8.65 3.16 27.52
C VAL A 27 -9.62 4.23 27.03
N PRO A 28 -9.73 5.40 27.67
CA PRO A 28 -10.55 6.50 27.18
C PRO A 28 -10.16 6.93 25.76
N ASP A 29 -11.12 7.33 24.93
CA ASP A 29 -10.84 7.70 23.54
C ASP A 29 -9.83 8.85 23.41
N SER A 30 -9.88 9.84 24.31
CA SER A 30 -8.90 10.93 24.36
C SER A 30 -7.49 10.45 24.70
N ASP A 31 -7.37 9.49 25.62
CA ASP A 31 -6.07 8.92 26.00
C ASP A 31 -5.52 8.06 24.85
N PHE A 32 -6.38 7.30 24.16
CA PHE A 32 -5.98 6.53 22.99
C PHE A 32 -5.45 7.43 21.87
N VAL A 33 -6.12 8.55 21.57
CA VAL A 33 -5.63 9.52 20.56
C VAL A 33 -4.27 10.12 20.97
N ARG A 34 -4.08 10.45 22.26
CA ARG A 34 -2.77 10.92 22.75
C ARG A 34 -1.67 9.87 22.57
N LEU A 35 -1.97 8.59 22.81
CA LEU A 35 -0.99 7.51 22.56
C LEU A 35 -0.58 7.44 21.08
N LEU A 36 -1.51 7.63 20.15
CA LEU A 36 -1.20 7.71 18.73
C LEU A 36 -0.31 8.92 18.38
N GLU A 37 -0.57 10.08 18.99
CA GLU A 37 0.23 11.30 18.83
C GLU A 37 1.66 11.15 19.35
N GLU A 38 1.81 10.56 20.54
CA GLU A 38 3.12 10.28 21.14
C GLU A 38 3.93 9.33 20.26
N TYR A 39 3.30 8.25 19.77
CA TYR A 39 3.92 7.30 18.85
C TYR A 39 4.33 7.94 17.52
N TYR A 40 3.45 8.73 16.91
CA TYR A 40 3.74 9.44 15.66
C TYR A 40 4.92 10.40 15.81
N SER A 41 4.97 11.13 16.94
CA SER A 41 6.04 12.09 17.22
C SER A 41 7.40 11.38 17.29
N TYR A 42 7.46 10.24 18.00
CA TYR A 42 8.68 9.44 18.07
C TYR A 42 9.05 8.81 16.72
N SER A 43 8.07 8.21 16.03
CA SER A 43 8.26 7.57 14.72
C SER A 43 8.78 8.56 13.67
N SER A 44 8.27 9.79 13.65
CA SER A 44 8.72 10.84 12.73
C SER A 44 10.19 11.22 12.95
N GLU A 45 10.66 11.22 14.21
CA GLU A 45 12.07 11.45 14.53
C GLU A 45 12.96 10.27 14.11
N VAL A 46 12.46 9.03 14.25
CA VAL A 46 13.15 7.81 13.78
C VAL A 46 13.27 7.84 12.26
N ASP A 47 12.17 8.07 11.54
CA ASP A 47 12.12 8.17 10.08
C ASP A 47 13.07 9.26 9.54
N ALA A 48 13.18 10.41 10.23
CA ALA A 48 14.09 11.48 9.86
C ALA A 48 15.59 11.10 10.00
N GLN A 49 15.89 10.14 10.88
CA GLN A 49 17.23 9.64 11.14
C GLN A 49 17.52 8.32 10.41
N ALA A 50 16.49 7.67 9.88
CA ALA A 50 16.59 6.39 9.21
C ALA A 50 17.40 6.52 7.91
N LYS A 51 18.54 5.82 7.88
CA LYS A 51 19.17 5.43 6.61
C LYS A 51 18.39 4.22 6.10
N TYR A 52 17.35 4.44 5.30
CA TYR A 52 16.71 3.32 4.62
C TYR A 52 17.74 2.62 3.72
N PHE A 53 17.68 1.29 3.76
CA PHE A 53 18.68 0.34 3.27
C PHE A 53 19.01 0.55 1.79
N LEU A 54 20.19 1.08 1.49
CA LEU A 54 20.68 1.30 0.12
C LEU A 54 21.96 0.50 -0.20
N GLU A 55 22.39 -0.39 0.70
CA GLU A 55 23.70 -1.04 0.57
C GLU A 55 23.66 -2.37 -0.22
N ASP A 56 22.50 -3.03 -0.37
CA ASP A 56 22.35 -4.31 -1.10
C ASP A 56 21.28 -4.25 -2.20
N ASP A 57 21.45 -5.03 -3.28
CA ASP A 57 20.46 -5.21 -4.36
C ASP A 57 19.10 -5.68 -3.79
N GLY A 58 18.11 -4.79 -3.82
CA GLY A 58 16.85 -4.87 -3.09
C GLY A 58 15.74 -5.73 -3.71
N PHE A 59 16.08 -6.51 -4.74
CA PHE A 59 15.09 -7.25 -5.53
C PHE A 59 14.23 -8.23 -4.72
N LEU A 60 14.81 -8.77 -3.65
CA LEU A 60 14.19 -9.73 -2.77
C LEU A 60 13.69 -9.10 -1.46
N ASN A 61 13.71 -7.76 -1.36
CA ASN A 61 12.97 -7.03 -0.33
C ASN A 61 11.56 -6.78 -0.87
N LEU A 62 10.52 -7.18 -0.14
CA LEU A 62 9.14 -7.05 -0.61
C LEU A 62 8.40 -6.00 0.20
N TYR A 63 8.01 -4.88 -0.42
CA TYR A 63 7.16 -3.89 0.25
C TYR A 63 5.68 -4.17 0.01
N MET A 64 4.97 -4.40 1.11
CA MET A 64 3.57 -4.75 1.17
C MET A 64 2.77 -3.62 1.81
N THR A 65 1.64 -3.27 1.17
CA THR A 65 0.78 -2.21 1.69
C THR A 65 -0.24 -2.67 2.73
N ASP A 66 -0.52 -3.97 2.81
CA ASP A 66 -1.49 -4.60 3.74
C ASP A 66 -0.85 -5.79 4.47
N ILE A 67 -0.99 -5.85 5.79
CA ILE A 67 -0.45 -6.95 6.61
C ILE A 67 -1.23 -8.26 6.45
N ASN A 68 -2.49 -8.20 6.00
CA ASN A 68 -3.34 -9.40 5.86
C ASN A 68 -2.78 -10.38 4.82
N ASP A 69 -2.06 -9.84 3.84
CA ASP A 69 -1.41 -10.62 2.80
C ASP A 69 -0.12 -11.29 3.28
N SER A 70 0.43 -10.89 4.43
CA SER A 70 1.74 -11.36 4.92
C SER A 70 1.85 -12.89 5.02
N SER A 71 0.74 -13.55 5.37
CA SER A 71 0.65 -15.01 5.47
C SER A 71 0.98 -15.72 4.15
N PHE A 72 0.67 -15.09 3.02
CA PHE A 72 1.01 -15.58 1.69
C PHE A 72 2.51 -15.54 1.46
N TYR A 73 3.16 -14.45 1.87
CA TYR A 73 4.58 -14.21 1.65
C TYR A 73 5.48 -14.90 2.68
N TYR A 74 4.95 -15.27 3.86
CA TYR A 74 5.68 -16.11 4.82
C TYR A 74 6.19 -17.41 4.21
N LYS A 75 5.47 -17.94 3.22
CA LYS A 75 5.86 -19.14 2.48
C LYS A 75 7.18 -18.97 1.72
N ALA A 76 7.49 -17.74 1.29
CA ALA A 76 8.67 -17.42 0.49
C ALA A 76 9.82 -16.83 1.32
N LEU A 77 9.69 -16.71 2.65
CA LEU A 77 10.66 -16.00 3.51
C LEU A 77 12.11 -16.51 3.46
N LEU A 78 12.34 -17.75 3.03
CA LEU A 78 13.69 -18.30 2.80
C LEU A 78 14.28 -17.89 1.44
N SER A 79 13.40 -17.64 0.47
CA SER A 79 13.74 -17.29 -0.91
C SER A 79 13.79 -15.78 -1.14
N ILE A 80 13.36 -14.99 -0.16
CA ILE A 80 13.40 -13.52 -0.16
C ILE A 80 14.24 -13.02 1.03
N ASP A 81 14.72 -11.78 0.95
CA ASP A 81 15.56 -11.20 1.99
C ASP A 81 14.73 -10.72 3.18
N ASN A 82 13.73 -9.87 2.94
CA ASN A 82 12.81 -9.39 3.96
C ASN A 82 11.45 -8.98 3.37
N ILE A 83 10.49 -8.83 4.27
CA ILE A 83 9.19 -8.21 4.00
C ILE A 83 9.16 -6.88 4.72
N ILE A 84 8.79 -5.82 4.01
CA ILE A 84 8.59 -4.48 4.54
C ILE A 84 7.08 -4.23 4.55
N ILE A 85 6.53 -3.88 5.71
CA ILE A 85 5.10 -3.62 5.90
C ILE A 85 4.85 -2.21 6.40
N ASN A 86 3.65 -1.72 6.14
CA ASN A 86 3.18 -0.46 6.68
C ASN A 86 2.92 -0.52 8.18
N ASP A 87 3.26 0.58 8.85
CA ASP A 87 2.87 0.86 10.23
C ASP A 87 1.42 1.34 10.31
N GLU A 88 0.52 0.47 10.77
CA GLU A 88 -0.90 0.78 10.88
C GLU A 88 -1.22 1.79 11.99
N ILE A 89 -0.31 1.99 12.98
CA ILE A 89 -0.51 2.98 14.04
C ILE A 89 -0.40 4.39 13.45
N ILE A 90 0.54 4.60 12.52
CA ILE A 90 0.68 5.87 11.79
C ILE A 90 -0.54 6.15 10.93
N GLU A 91 -1.10 5.13 10.28
CA GLU A 91 -2.35 5.28 9.55
C GLU A 91 -3.51 5.66 10.49
N CYS A 92 -3.64 4.98 11.63
CA CYS A 92 -4.66 5.29 12.63
C CYS A 92 -4.52 6.72 13.17
N TYR A 93 -3.29 7.20 13.38
CA TYR A 93 -3.04 8.59 13.77
C TYR A 93 -3.61 9.58 12.75
N TYR A 94 -3.31 9.41 11.45
CA TYR A 94 -3.85 10.28 10.40
C TYR A 94 -5.37 10.20 10.25
N GLN A 95 -5.98 9.06 10.59
CA GLN A 95 -7.44 8.90 10.61
C GLN A 95 -8.10 9.52 11.85
N ALA A 96 -7.44 9.44 13.01
CA ALA A 96 -7.91 10.03 14.27
C ALA A 96 -7.84 11.56 14.23
N LYS A 97 -6.84 12.11 13.53
CA LYS A 97 -6.64 13.55 13.40
C LYS A 97 -7.74 14.16 12.53
N ARG A 98 -8.72 14.78 13.16
CA ARG A 98 -9.70 15.63 12.48
C ARG A 98 -9.07 16.98 12.17
N THR A 99 -9.39 17.53 11.00
CA THR A 99 -9.06 18.92 10.67
C THR A 99 -10.24 19.83 10.97
N ASP A 100 -10.00 21.12 11.15
CA ASP A 100 -11.09 22.10 11.37
C ASP A 100 -12.10 22.07 10.21
N ILE A 101 -11.63 21.81 8.99
CA ILE A 101 -12.46 21.65 7.79
C ILE A 101 -13.27 20.36 7.88
N ASP A 102 -12.65 19.23 8.24
CA ASP A 102 -13.37 17.96 8.42
C ASP A 102 -14.44 18.07 9.50
N GLU A 103 -14.14 18.71 10.62
CA GLU A 103 -15.09 18.90 11.72
C GLU A 103 -16.23 19.84 11.31
N THR A 104 -15.90 20.96 10.65
CA THR A 104 -16.89 21.90 10.12
C THR A 104 -17.79 21.25 9.08
N MET A 105 -17.20 20.53 8.11
CA MET A 105 -17.93 19.83 7.06
C MET A 105 -18.71 18.63 7.59
N SER A 106 -18.16 17.91 8.57
CA SER A 106 -18.88 16.85 9.29
C SER A 106 -20.13 17.42 9.95
N ASN A 107 -20.00 18.52 10.71
CA ASN A 107 -21.12 19.17 11.37
C ASN A 107 -22.16 19.77 10.38
N MET A 108 -21.73 20.18 9.19
CA MET A 108 -22.61 20.78 8.17
C MET A 108 -23.32 19.75 7.28
N LEU A 109 -22.63 18.67 6.90
CA LEU A 109 -23.13 17.66 5.94
C LEU A 109 -23.62 16.36 6.61
N TRP A 110 -23.20 16.08 7.84
CA TRP A 110 -23.48 14.83 8.53
C TRP A 110 -24.14 15.10 9.89
N GLU A 111 -25.11 14.28 10.27
CA GLU A 111 -25.56 14.24 11.67
C GLU A 111 -24.46 13.59 12.53
N LYS A 112 -24.32 14.09 13.77
CA LYS A 112 -23.24 13.82 14.72
C LYS A 112 -22.85 12.32 14.81
N ASP A 113 -21.68 12.03 14.25
CA ASP A 113 -20.73 10.96 14.54
C ASP A 113 -21.16 9.49 14.65
N SER A 114 -20.73 8.69 13.66
CA SER A 114 -20.13 7.39 13.98
C SER A 114 -18.73 7.64 14.56
N ASN A 115 -18.58 7.51 15.88
CA ASN A 115 -17.25 7.56 16.52
C ASN A 115 -16.32 6.54 15.82
N ILE A 116 -15.26 7.03 15.16
CA ILE A 116 -14.30 6.18 14.44
C ILE A 116 -13.31 5.50 15.40
N ILE A 117 -13.15 6.02 16.61
CA ILE A 117 -12.13 5.56 17.57
C ILE A 117 -12.25 4.05 17.89
N PRO A 118 -13.45 3.45 18.10
CA PRO A 118 -13.57 2.00 18.27
C PRO A 118 -12.99 1.18 17.10
N LYS A 119 -13.17 1.66 15.85
CA LYS A 119 -12.57 1.02 14.66
C LYS A 119 -11.04 1.13 14.71
N LEU A 120 -10.52 2.31 15.04
CA LEU A 120 -9.07 2.54 15.13
C LEU A 120 -8.43 1.69 16.25
N LYS A 121 -9.08 1.57 17.40
CA LYS A 121 -8.66 0.68 18.49
C LYS A 121 -8.56 -0.78 18.03
N SER A 122 -9.53 -1.25 17.26
CA SER A 122 -9.50 -2.60 16.65
C SER A 122 -8.33 -2.77 15.69
N GLN A 123 -8.07 -1.77 14.84
CA GLN A 123 -6.97 -1.82 13.88
C GLN A 123 -5.60 -1.86 14.60
N VAL A 124 -5.38 -0.96 15.56
CA VAL A 124 -4.16 -0.96 16.37
C VAL A 124 -3.99 -2.28 17.14
N ALA A 125 -5.05 -2.81 17.74
CA ALA A 125 -4.97 -4.10 18.45
C ALA A 125 -4.53 -5.25 17.52
N ASN A 126 -5.09 -5.30 16.29
CA ASN A 126 -4.71 -6.29 15.28
C ASN A 126 -3.23 -6.16 14.90
N PHE A 127 -2.75 -4.94 14.68
CA PHE A 127 -1.36 -4.68 14.33
C PHE A 127 -0.38 -5.03 15.46
N ILE A 128 -0.72 -4.71 16.71
CA ILE A 128 0.10 -5.07 17.88
C ILE A 128 0.17 -6.60 18.04
N ASN A 129 -0.96 -7.30 17.85
CA ASN A 129 -0.99 -8.76 17.85
C ASN A 129 -0.16 -9.35 16.71
N PHE A 130 -0.17 -8.71 15.53
CA PHE A 130 0.72 -9.07 14.44
C PHE A 130 2.20 -8.93 14.86
N ILE A 131 2.59 -7.80 15.48
CA ILE A 131 3.98 -7.58 15.94
C ILE A 131 4.38 -8.65 16.95
N ARG A 132 3.53 -8.94 17.96
CA ARG A 132 3.80 -9.99 18.96
C ARG A 132 4.02 -11.36 18.33
N LYS A 133 3.13 -11.74 17.41
CA LYS A 133 3.19 -13.02 16.69
C LYS A 133 4.45 -13.15 15.84
N ASN A 134 5.00 -12.03 15.38
CA ASN A 134 6.13 -11.97 14.46
C ASN A 134 7.43 -11.47 15.10
N LYS A 135 7.48 -11.35 16.43
CA LYS A 135 8.60 -10.72 17.16
C LYS A 135 9.97 -11.27 16.76
N ASP A 136 10.09 -12.58 16.53
CA ASP A 136 11.37 -13.21 16.22
C ASP A 136 11.80 -12.91 14.78
N LEU A 137 10.85 -12.85 13.83
CA LEU A 137 11.11 -12.41 12.46
C LEU A 137 11.47 -10.93 12.38
N ILE A 138 10.86 -10.10 13.22
CA ILE A 138 11.19 -8.67 13.35
C ILE A 138 12.60 -8.51 13.94
N ALA A 139 12.92 -9.25 15.00
CA ALA A 139 14.21 -9.18 15.68
C ALA A 139 15.39 -9.57 14.79
N ILE A 140 15.21 -10.52 13.88
CA ILE A 140 16.23 -10.91 12.89
C ILE A 140 16.18 -10.09 11.59
N GLY A 141 15.36 -9.03 11.54
CA GLY A 141 15.25 -8.12 10.38
C GLY A 141 14.55 -8.70 9.15
N SER A 142 13.85 -9.84 9.30
CA SER A 142 13.09 -10.46 8.22
C SER A 142 11.75 -9.80 7.95
N ILE A 143 11.17 -9.15 8.96
CA ILE A 143 10.03 -8.25 8.83
C ILE A 143 10.48 -6.88 9.30
N GLN A 144 10.24 -5.87 8.47
CA GLN A 144 10.54 -4.48 8.76
C GLN A 144 9.26 -3.66 8.69
N ILE A 145 9.16 -2.63 9.54
CA ILE A 145 7.98 -1.78 9.65
C ILE A 145 8.38 -0.37 9.26
N VAL A 146 7.60 0.25 8.37
CA VAL A 146 7.83 1.60 7.85
C VAL A 146 6.54 2.42 7.89
N GLY A 147 6.64 3.73 8.08
CA GLY A 147 5.47 4.60 8.06
C GLY A 147 4.78 4.63 6.68
N ARG A 148 3.46 4.44 6.65
CA ARG A 148 2.66 4.48 5.42
C ARG A 148 2.60 5.89 4.83
N LYS A 149 3.28 6.11 3.70
CA LYS A 149 3.39 7.46 3.09
C LYS A 149 2.10 7.92 2.43
N SER A 150 1.29 7.02 1.86
CA SER A 150 -0.02 7.33 1.30
C SER A 150 -1.02 7.89 2.34
N SER A 151 -0.91 7.51 3.62
CA SER A 151 -1.78 8.04 4.69
C SER A 151 -1.63 9.55 4.90
N ALA A 152 -0.42 10.09 4.77
CA ALA A 152 -0.19 11.53 4.85
C ALA A 152 -0.86 12.29 3.69
N TYR A 153 -0.79 11.73 2.49
CA TYR A 153 -1.50 12.27 1.32
C TYR A 153 -3.02 12.26 1.50
N HIS A 154 -3.59 11.16 2.00
CA HIS A 154 -5.01 11.10 2.33
C HIS A 154 -5.41 12.13 3.38
N TYR A 155 -4.58 12.35 4.40
CA TYR A 155 -4.82 13.38 5.41
C TYR A 155 -4.83 14.80 4.83
N VAL A 156 -3.91 15.11 3.92
CA VAL A 156 -3.86 16.44 3.25
C VAL A 156 -5.04 16.61 2.29
N THR A 157 -5.38 15.59 1.51
CA THR A 157 -6.47 15.67 0.53
C THR A 157 -7.86 15.78 1.18
N LYS A 158 -8.05 15.26 2.39
CA LYS A 158 -9.28 15.48 3.19
C LYS A 158 -9.51 16.95 3.54
N GLN A 159 -8.46 17.76 3.64
CA GLN A 159 -8.55 19.19 3.95
C GLN A 159 -8.99 20.03 2.74
N ALA A 160 -9.04 19.45 1.54
CA ALA A 160 -9.38 20.19 0.33
C ALA A 160 -10.90 20.25 0.11
N VAL A 161 -11.40 21.44 -0.23
CA VAL A 161 -12.76 21.59 -0.74
C VAL A 161 -12.84 20.96 -2.13
N LEU A 162 -13.74 19.99 -2.27
CA LEU A 162 -13.88 19.18 -3.45
C LEU A 162 -14.80 19.86 -4.49
N LEU A 163 -14.22 20.51 -5.49
CA LEU A 163 -14.98 21.17 -6.56
C LEU A 163 -15.36 20.20 -7.69
N ASN A 164 -16.53 20.42 -8.30
CA ASN A 164 -16.97 19.64 -9.44
C ASN A 164 -16.11 19.95 -10.67
N ASP A 165 -15.46 18.91 -11.19
CA ASP A 165 -14.46 18.98 -12.25
C ASP A 165 -14.49 17.67 -13.05
N ALA A 166 -15.19 17.69 -14.19
CA ALA A 166 -15.39 16.53 -15.05
C ALA A 166 -14.47 16.52 -16.27
N ASP A 167 -13.51 17.44 -16.29
CA ASP A 167 -12.52 17.54 -17.35
C ASP A 167 -11.64 16.29 -17.37
N GLU A 168 -11.58 15.66 -18.53
CA GLU A 168 -10.78 14.45 -18.73
C GLU A 168 -9.34 14.79 -19.07
N GLU A 169 -9.06 15.98 -19.63
CA GLU A 169 -7.70 16.42 -19.92
C GLU A 169 -6.86 16.42 -18.65
N LYS A 170 -7.42 16.85 -17.51
CA LYS A 170 -6.77 16.78 -16.19
C LYS A 170 -6.43 15.36 -15.74
N LEU A 171 -7.26 14.38 -16.11
CA LEU A 171 -6.99 12.98 -15.82
C LEU A 171 -5.79 12.48 -16.65
N HIS A 172 -5.71 12.89 -17.91
CA HIS A 172 -4.58 12.59 -18.80
C HIS A 172 -3.31 13.39 -18.47
N GLU A 173 -3.42 14.59 -17.91
CA GLU A 173 -2.29 15.36 -17.37
C GLU A 173 -1.67 14.64 -16.17
N MET A 174 -2.51 14.12 -15.28
CA MET A 174 -2.07 13.37 -14.09
C MET A 174 -1.57 11.95 -14.44
N ILE A 175 -2.27 11.25 -15.32
CA ILE A 175 -1.93 9.89 -15.78
C ILE A 175 -1.50 9.98 -17.25
N SER A 176 -0.21 10.20 -17.46
CA SER A 176 0.32 10.48 -18.80
C SER A 176 0.21 9.31 -19.79
N ASN A 177 -0.01 8.08 -19.33
CA ASN A 177 -0.24 6.92 -20.21
C ASN A 177 -1.76 6.70 -20.43
N PRO A 178 -2.28 6.92 -21.65
CA PRO A 178 -3.71 6.75 -21.95
C PRO A 178 -4.23 5.33 -21.77
N ALA A 179 -3.37 4.30 -21.87
CA ALA A 179 -3.76 2.93 -21.62
C ALA A 179 -4.15 2.73 -20.14
N ILE A 180 -3.42 3.36 -19.21
CA ILE A 180 -3.76 3.32 -17.78
C ILE A 180 -5.10 4.01 -17.53
N VAL A 181 -5.31 5.20 -18.12
CA VAL A 181 -6.59 5.92 -18.01
C VAL A 181 -7.75 5.05 -18.51
N SER A 182 -7.56 4.37 -19.65
CA SER A 182 -8.56 3.48 -20.22
C SER A 182 -8.90 2.31 -19.30
N GLU A 183 -7.90 1.65 -18.70
CA GLU A 183 -8.13 0.56 -17.72
C GLU A 183 -8.93 1.06 -16.52
N TYR A 184 -8.60 2.24 -15.98
CA TYR A 184 -9.34 2.85 -14.86
C TYR A 184 -10.80 3.18 -15.22
N LEU A 185 -11.02 3.81 -16.38
CA LEU A 185 -12.37 4.16 -16.82
C LEU A 185 -13.22 2.91 -17.07
N ASN A 186 -12.62 1.83 -17.57
CA ASN A 186 -13.31 0.55 -17.77
C ASN A 186 -13.64 -0.17 -16.46
N ALA A 187 -12.78 -0.04 -15.43
CA ALA A 187 -13.01 -0.63 -14.12
C ALA A 187 -13.95 0.20 -13.22
N ALA A 188 -14.13 1.48 -13.52
CA ALA A 188 -14.99 2.36 -12.75
C ALA A 188 -16.47 2.15 -13.05
N SER A 189 -17.26 1.99 -12.01
CA SER A 189 -18.72 1.93 -12.08
C SER A 189 -19.35 2.80 -11.01
N TYR A 190 -20.59 3.24 -11.24
CA TYR A 190 -21.35 4.00 -10.26
C TYR A 190 -22.72 3.39 -9.98
N ARG A 191 -23.24 3.64 -8.78
CA ARG A 191 -24.62 3.33 -8.40
C ARG A 191 -25.25 4.53 -7.74
N SER A 192 -26.40 4.95 -8.27
CA SER A 192 -27.31 5.88 -7.59
C SER A 192 -27.82 5.23 -6.31
N CYS A 193 -27.83 5.99 -5.22
CA CYS A 193 -28.20 5.49 -3.92
C CYS A 193 -29.05 6.53 -3.20
N LYS A 194 -29.83 6.07 -2.23
CA LYS A 194 -30.56 6.93 -1.29
C LYS A 194 -30.22 6.54 0.12
N ARG A 195 -29.79 7.51 0.92
CA ARG A 195 -29.59 7.28 2.35
C ARG A 195 -30.94 7.18 3.05
N LEU A 196 -31.14 6.12 3.82
CA LEU A 196 -32.38 5.88 4.57
C LEU A 196 -32.26 6.32 6.03
N SER A 197 -31.05 6.32 6.60
CA SER A 197 -30.79 6.79 7.96
C SER A 197 -29.35 7.30 8.14
N ALA A 198 -29.13 8.08 9.19
CA ALA A 198 -27.79 8.50 9.62
C ALA A 198 -26.88 7.30 9.95
N GLU A 199 -27.45 6.22 10.47
CA GLU A 199 -26.77 4.96 10.87
C GLU A 199 -26.18 4.14 9.70
N GLY A 200 -26.27 4.63 8.46
CA GLY A 200 -25.62 4.00 7.31
C GLY A 200 -26.49 3.02 6.52
N HIS A 201 -27.81 2.99 6.74
CA HIS A 201 -28.71 2.27 5.86
C HIS A 201 -28.79 2.99 4.50
N ILE A 202 -28.33 2.32 3.44
CA ILE A 202 -28.31 2.84 2.07
C ILE A 202 -29.21 1.95 1.22
N LYS A 203 -30.14 2.56 0.48
CA LYS A 203 -30.89 1.90 -0.59
C LYS A 203 -30.16 2.13 -1.91
N ILE A 204 -29.77 1.06 -2.57
CA ILE A 204 -29.30 1.12 -3.97
C ILE A 204 -30.53 1.37 -4.85
N LEU A 205 -30.45 2.40 -5.68
CA LEU A 205 -31.49 2.76 -6.65
C LEU A 205 -31.20 2.09 -7.99
N ASP A 206 -32.18 2.10 -8.89
CA ASP A 206 -31.97 1.63 -10.25
C ASP A 206 -30.96 2.53 -10.97
N ALA A 207 -30.09 1.92 -11.79
CA ALA A 207 -29.12 2.67 -12.59
C ALA A 207 -29.87 3.63 -13.52
N GLN A 208 -29.53 4.93 -13.48
CA GLN A 208 -30.13 6.09 -14.18
C GLN A 208 -31.05 7.01 -13.34
N GLU A 209 -31.41 6.65 -12.09
CA GLU A 209 -32.16 7.59 -11.24
C GLU A 209 -31.24 8.73 -10.78
N ILE A 210 -31.66 9.98 -10.98
CA ILE A 210 -30.97 11.16 -10.43
C ILE A 210 -31.04 11.09 -8.91
N SER A 211 -29.88 11.09 -8.26
CA SER A 211 -29.76 11.02 -6.81
C SER A 211 -28.76 12.07 -6.31
N ASP A 212 -28.88 12.39 -5.03
CA ASP A 212 -27.95 13.21 -4.27
C ASP A 212 -26.80 12.40 -3.65
N PHE A 213 -26.86 11.07 -3.73
CA PHE A 213 -25.87 10.18 -3.15
C PHE A 213 -25.48 9.07 -4.14
N ILE A 214 -24.19 8.98 -4.46
CA ILE A 214 -23.66 7.96 -5.37
C ILE A 214 -22.51 7.20 -4.71
N ILE A 215 -22.41 5.93 -5.10
CA ILE A 215 -21.28 5.06 -4.77
C ILE A 215 -20.51 4.81 -6.06
N ILE A 216 -19.21 5.11 -6.05
CA ILE A 216 -18.27 4.74 -7.12
C ILE A 216 -17.47 3.53 -6.67
N ASN A 217 -17.38 2.52 -7.52
CA ASN A 217 -16.55 1.33 -7.30
C ASN A 217 -15.50 1.20 -8.41
N LEU A 218 -14.27 0.85 -8.05
CA LEU A 218 -13.28 0.30 -8.97
C LEU A 218 -13.27 -1.23 -8.82
N SER A 219 -13.70 -1.94 -9.86
CA SER A 219 -13.70 -3.41 -9.88
C SER A 219 -12.28 -3.99 -9.98
N ASP A 220 -12.17 -5.30 -9.75
CA ASP A 220 -10.92 -6.07 -9.87
C ASP A 220 -9.84 -5.77 -8.82
N CYS A 221 -10.20 -5.30 -7.62
CA CYS A 221 -9.34 -5.40 -6.43
C CYS A 221 -9.88 -6.46 -5.45
N THR A 222 -9.01 -7.05 -4.62
CA THR A 222 -9.37 -8.04 -3.57
C THR A 222 -10.35 -7.47 -2.55
N SER A 223 -10.34 -6.15 -2.35
CA SER A 223 -11.44 -5.37 -1.81
C SER A 223 -11.84 -4.33 -2.85
N ASP A 224 -13.14 -4.23 -3.14
CA ASP A 224 -13.72 -3.16 -3.95
C ASP A 224 -13.27 -1.81 -3.37
N TYR A 225 -12.55 -1.00 -4.15
CA TYR A 225 -12.19 0.36 -3.74
C TYR A 225 -13.42 1.23 -3.95
N VAL A 226 -14.10 1.54 -2.84
CA VAL A 226 -15.40 2.20 -2.83
C VAL A 226 -15.29 3.60 -2.28
N ASN A 227 -15.74 4.58 -3.07
CA ASN A 227 -15.90 5.97 -2.65
C ASN A 227 -17.37 6.37 -2.71
N CYS A 228 -17.83 7.06 -1.68
CA CYS A 228 -19.18 7.60 -1.60
C CYS A 228 -19.15 9.12 -1.76
N TYR A 229 -20.09 9.67 -2.52
CA TYR A 229 -20.19 11.11 -2.76
C TYR A 229 -21.61 11.59 -2.49
N ASN A 230 -21.71 12.69 -1.74
CA ASN A 230 -22.93 13.47 -1.62
C ASN A 230 -22.85 14.67 -2.55
N TYR A 231 -23.92 14.94 -3.28
CA TYR A 231 -24.09 16.17 -4.02
C TYR A 231 -24.54 17.28 -3.06
N SER A 232 -23.95 18.45 -3.19
CA SER A 232 -24.34 19.64 -2.42
C SER A 232 -24.01 20.87 -3.24
N THR A 233 -24.84 21.91 -3.12
CA THR A 233 -24.57 23.21 -3.72
C THR A 233 -24.19 24.22 -2.64
N MET A 234 -23.26 25.10 -2.96
CA MET A 234 -22.78 26.14 -2.06
C MET A 234 -23.11 27.52 -2.65
N GLU A 235 -23.70 28.39 -1.84
CA GLU A 235 -24.10 29.74 -2.21
C GLU A 235 -23.41 30.75 -1.28
N VAL A 236 -22.68 31.71 -1.84
CA VAL A 236 -22.05 32.77 -1.02
C VAL A 236 -23.14 33.74 -0.55
N ILE A 237 -23.29 33.86 0.76
CA ILE A 237 -24.27 34.75 1.40
C ILE A 237 -23.66 36.14 1.61
N ASP A 238 -22.39 36.20 1.99
CA ASP A 238 -21.72 37.45 2.37
C ASP A 238 -20.19 37.31 2.20
N TYR A 239 -19.53 38.40 1.83
CA TYR A 239 -18.07 38.49 1.75
C TYR A 239 -17.61 39.83 2.30
N ASP A 240 -17.01 39.80 3.48
CA ASP A 240 -16.39 40.98 4.06
C ASP A 240 -14.98 41.15 3.49
N GLN A 241 -14.85 42.08 2.54
CA GLN A 241 -13.57 42.41 1.91
C GLN A 241 -12.51 42.94 2.88
N SER A 242 -12.91 43.50 4.02
CA SER A 242 -11.99 44.10 4.99
C SER A 242 -11.33 43.07 5.90
N SER A 243 -12.06 42.02 6.26
CA SER A 243 -11.56 40.89 7.06
C SER A 243 -11.16 39.67 6.23
N GLY A 244 -11.57 39.62 4.96
CA GLY A 244 -11.40 38.45 4.09
C GLY A 244 -12.34 37.29 4.45
N LEU A 245 -13.32 37.50 5.31
CA LEU A 245 -14.23 36.46 5.77
C LEU A 245 -15.35 36.23 4.75
N LEU A 246 -15.49 34.97 4.33
CA LEU A 246 -16.53 34.50 3.43
C LEU A 246 -17.58 33.72 4.23
N ARG A 247 -18.85 34.07 4.08
CA ARG A 247 -19.98 33.30 4.62
C ARG A 247 -20.76 32.66 3.49
N PHE A 248 -20.95 31.35 3.56
CA PHE A 248 -21.68 30.58 2.56
C PHE A 248 -22.79 29.74 3.20
N GLN A 249 -23.81 29.42 2.40
CA GLN A 249 -24.86 28.45 2.70
C GLN A 249 -24.59 27.18 1.90
N ILE A 250 -24.78 26.02 2.50
CA ILE A 250 -24.77 24.74 1.79
C ILE A 250 -26.20 24.20 1.74
N LYS A 251 -26.70 23.89 0.54
CA LYS A 251 -27.95 23.13 0.35
C LYS A 251 -27.58 21.65 0.24
N LYS A 252 -27.97 20.88 1.25
CA LYS A 252 -27.77 19.42 1.34
C LYS A 252 -29.02 18.66 0.89
N ASP A 253 -28.87 17.36 0.70
CA ASP A 253 -29.96 16.40 0.47
C ASP A 253 -30.89 16.80 -0.71
N THR A 254 -30.33 17.54 -1.67
CA THR A 254 -31.05 18.02 -2.85
C THR A 254 -30.38 17.42 -4.08
N PRO A 255 -31.02 16.50 -4.80
CA PRO A 255 -30.42 15.91 -6.00
C PRO A 255 -30.17 16.98 -7.07
N PRO A 256 -29.23 16.73 -8.01
CA PRO A 256 -29.04 17.61 -9.16
C PRO A 256 -30.35 17.90 -9.89
N GLU A 257 -30.54 19.15 -10.32
CA GLU A 257 -31.80 19.62 -10.93
C GLU A 257 -32.04 19.03 -12.33
N THR A 258 -30.96 18.66 -13.03
CA THR A 258 -31.02 18.13 -14.39
C THR A 258 -30.14 16.89 -14.55
N GLU A 259 -30.50 16.06 -15.53
CA GLU A 259 -29.72 14.88 -15.90
C GLU A 259 -28.30 15.24 -16.36
N GLU A 260 -28.14 16.41 -17.01
CA GLU A 260 -26.83 16.92 -17.43
C GLU A 260 -25.92 17.23 -16.24
N ILE A 261 -26.44 17.94 -15.24
CA ILE A 261 -25.70 18.25 -14.01
C ILE A 261 -25.36 16.95 -13.27
N PHE A 262 -26.31 16.01 -13.19
CA PHE A 262 -26.09 14.70 -12.57
C PHE A 262 -24.97 13.92 -13.26
N LYS A 263 -25.01 13.79 -14.60
CA LYS A 263 -23.98 13.08 -15.38
C LYS A 263 -22.61 13.74 -15.23
N ASN A 264 -22.56 15.07 -15.24
CA ASN A 264 -21.32 15.81 -15.06
C ASN A 264 -20.71 15.58 -13.67
N TRP A 265 -21.54 15.63 -12.62
CA TRP A 265 -21.13 15.32 -11.25
C TRP A 265 -20.66 13.87 -11.07
N VAL A 266 -21.37 12.91 -11.67
CA VAL A 266 -20.96 11.50 -11.69
C VAL A 266 -19.60 11.34 -12.37
N LYS A 267 -19.39 11.97 -13.54
CA LYS A 267 -18.10 11.93 -14.26
C LYS A 267 -16.98 12.51 -13.40
N SER A 268 -17.18 13.66 -12.77
CA SER A 268 -16.20 14.24 -11.85
C SER A 268 -15.89 13.33 -10.65
N SER A 269 -16.90 12.69 -10.08
CA SER A 269 -16.75 11.77 -8.96
C SER A 269 -15.97 10.51 -9.34
N ILE A 270 -16.16 10.00 -10.58
CA ILE A 270 -15.34 8.93 -11.15
C ILE A 270 -13.89 9.39 -11.30
N HIS A 271 -13.64 10.54 -11.94
CA HIS A 271 -12.28 11.06 -12.14
C HIS A 271 -11.55 11.25 -10.82
N ARG A 272 -12.24 11.75 -9.79
CA ARG A 272 -11.67 11.92 -8.45
C ARG A 272 -11.33 10.58 -7.79
N THR A 273 -12.21 9.59 -7.92
CA THR A 273 -11.97 8.23 -7.39
C THR A 273 -10.74 7.61 -8.04
N ILE A 274 -10.64 7.72 -9.37
CA ILE A 274 -9.46 7.28 -10.14
C ILE A 274 -8.21 8.02 -9.65
N SER A 275 -8.27 9.35 -9.52
CA SER A 275 -7.14 10.18 -9.09
C SER A 275 -6.65 9.83 -7.69
N GLN A 276 -7.57 9.63 -6.75
CA GLN A 276 -7.23 9.23 -5.39
C GLN A 276 -6.57 7.85 -5.36
N HIS A 277 -7.15 6.86 -6.04
CA HIS A 277 -6.60 5.51 -6.10
C HIS A 277 -5.22 5.51 -6.78
N TYR A 278 -5.10 6.14 -7.95
CA TYR A 278 -3.86 6.24 -8.71
C TYR A 278 -2.76 6.93 -7.91
N ASN A 279 -3.02 8.11 -7.31
CA ASN A 279 -2.00 8.82 -6.54
C ASN A 279 -1.56 8.03 -5.31
N SER A 280 -2.48 7.34 -4.63
CA SER A 280 -2.15 6.51 -3.47
C SER A 280 -1.26 5.34 -3.87
N PHE A 281 -1.63 4.64 -4.95
CA PHE A 281 -0.78 3.63 -5.58
C PHE A 281 0.57 4.22 -5.98
N SER A 282 0.60 5.40 -6.60
CA SER A 282 1.84 6.02 -7.06
C SER A 282 2.79 6.38 -5.92
N ILE A 283 2.25 6.84 -4.80
CA ILE A 283 3.03 7.12 -3.58
C ILE A 283 3.60 5.83 -3.02
N ASP A 284 2.78 4.80 -2.86
CA ASP A 284 3.22 3.53 -2.27
C ASP A 284 4.23 2.81 -3.19
N TYR A 285 4.01 2.85 -4.50
CA TYR A 285 4.92 2.32 -5.50
C TYR A 285 6.25 3.08 -5.55
N GLY A 286 6.20 4.42 -5.54
CA GLY A 286 7.40 5.27 -5.45
C GLY A 286 8.14 5.08 -4.12
N PHE A 287 7.43 4.80 -3.04
CA PHE A 287 8.03 4.51 -1.74
C PHE A 287 8.71 3.13 -1.72
N ALA A 288 8.12 2.10 -2.34
CA ALA A 288 8.76 0.79 -2.53
C ALA A 288 10.13 0.95 -3.21
N TYR A 289 10.19 1.79 -4.24
CA TYR A 289 11.42 2.13 -4.93
C TYR A 289 12.41 2.87 -4.04
N TYR A 290 11.96 3.85 -3.26
CA TYR A 290 12.80 4.55 -2.28
C TYR A 290 13.40 3.60 -1.23
N LEU A 291 12.65 2.57 -0.85
CA LEU A 291 13.08 1.53 0.08
C LEU A 291 14.02 0.49 -0.55
N ASN A 292 14.33 0.61 -1.85
CA ASN A 292 15.05 -0.43 -2.59
C ASN A 292 14.34 -1.79 -2.39
N SER A 293 13.05 -1.83 -2.72
CA SER A 293 12.18 -3.01 -2.57
C SER A 293 11.23 -3.20 -3.75
N SER A 294 10.85 -4.45 -4.00
CA SER A 294 9.83 -4.81 -4.98
C SER A 294 8.45 -4.49 -4.39
N PHE A 295 7.62 -3.72 -5.10
CA PHE A 295 6.25 -3.45 -4.68
C PHE A 295 5.41 -4.74 -4.76
N THR A 296 4.58 -5.00 -3.78
CA THR A 296 3.70 -6.17 -3.78
C THR A 296 2.26 -5.76 -3.54
N THR A 297 1.37 -6.40 -4.29
CA THR A 297 -0.06 -6.15 -4.20
C THR A 297 -0.83 -7.42 -4.54
N THR A 298 -1.89 -7.66 -3.79
CA THR A 298 -2.88 -8.67 -4.12
C THR A 298 -4.01 -8.13 -4.98
N CYS A 299 -4.10 -6.81 -5.22
CA CYS A 299 -5.13 -6.23 -6.08
C CYS A 299 -4.85 -6.60 -7.56
N PRO A 300 -5.73 -7.41 -8.21
CA PRO A 300 -5.55 -7.78 -9.62
C PRO A 300 -5.54 -6.58 -10.58
N PHE A 301 -6.29 -5.52 -10.29
CA PHE A 301 -6.34 -4.30 -11.09
C PHE A 301 -4.97 -3.61 -11.14
N ILE A 302 -4.25 -3.53 -10.01
CA ILE A 302 -2.88 -2.99 -10.03
C ILE A 302 -1.97 -3.85 -10.91
N ASN A 303 -2.11 -5.18 -10.86
CA ASN A 303 -1.36 -6.08 -11.75
C ASN A 303 -1.67 -5.87 -13.24
N LYS A 304 -2.88 -5.39 -13.60
CA LYS A 304 -3.23 -5.02 -14.98
C LYS A 304 -2.58 -3.71 -15.41
N ILE A 305 -2.43 -2.73 -14.53
CA ILE A 305 -1.86 -1.41 -14.89
C ILE A 305 -0.33 -1.38 -14.89
N LEU A 306 0.32 -2.23 -14.07
CA LEU A 306 1.78 -2.28 -13.90
C LEU A 306 2.57 -2.40 -15.22
N PRO A 307 2.18 -3.23 -16.21
CA PRO A 307 2.85 -3.30 -17.51
C PRO A 307 2.85 -1.98 -18.30
N TYR A 308 1.83 -1.15 -18.13
CA TYR A 308 1.69 0.14 -18.81
C TYR A 308 2.50 1.26 -18.14
N LEU A 309 3.18 0.99 -17.02
CA LEU A 309 4.07 1.97 -16.39
C LEU A 309 5.37 2.19 -17.17
N ASN A 310 5.78 1.26 -18.04
CA ASN A 310 6.95 1.47 -18.89
C ASN A 310 6.65 2.51 -19.97
N ASP A 311 7.58 3.45 -20.20
CA ASP A 311 7.49 4.60 -21.12
C ASP A 311 7.34 4.20 -22.62
N GLY A 312 6.25 3.54 -22.97
CA GLY A 312 5.60 3.60 -24.28
C GLY A 312 6.20 2.81 -25.45
N SER A 313 7.24 1.98 -25.29
CA SER A 313 7.89 1.35 -26.47
C SER A 313 7.88 -0.18 -26.56
N SER A 314 7.46 -0.93 -25.53
CA SER A 314 7.07 -2.33 -25.71
C SER A 314 6.37 -2.90 -24.49
N VAL A 315 5.28 -3.64 -24.70
CA VAL A 315 4.67 -4.54 -23.69
C VAL A 315 5.55 -5.79 -23.55
N ILE A 316 6.87 -5.64 -23.51
CA ILE A 316 7.74 -6.75 -23.14
C ILE A 316 7.69 -6.80 -21.62
N GLN A 317 6.84 -7.70 -21.11
CA GLN A 317 6.78 -7.97 -19.69
C GLN A 317 8.12 -8.59 -19.26
N LYS A 318 8.97 -7.78 -18.64
CA LYS A 318 10.21 -8.25 -18.03
C LYS A 318 9.84 -8.90 -16.71
N MET A 319 10.08 -10.19 -16.58
CA MET A 319 9.77 -10.94 -15.38
C MET A 319 10.87 -11.95 -15.09
N VAL A 320 11.13 -12.24 -13.82
CA VAL A 320 11.96 -13.37 -13.39
C VAL A 320 11.01 -14.43 -12.89
N GLU A 321 11.02 -15.62 -13.48
CA GLU A 321 10.16 -16.75 -13.08
C GLU A 321 11.02 -17.93 -12.66
N VAL A 322 10.77 -18.46 -11.47
CA VAL A 322 11.51 -19.60 -10.94
C VAL A 322 10.66 -20.46 -10.02
N ASP A 323 10.82 -21.79 -10.11
CA ASP A 323 10.34 -22.69 -9.07
C ASP A 323 11.20 -22.53 -7.81
N SER A 324 10.61 -21.93 -6.79
CA SER A 324 11.26 -21.55 -5.54
C SER A 324 10.81 -22.47 -4.40
N PRO A 325 11.71 -22.86 -3.48
CA PRO A 325 11.30 -23.59 -2.28
C PRO A 325 10.35 -22.72 -1.45
N ILE A 326 9.23 -23.32 -1.04
CA ILE A 326 8.23 -22.68 -0.18
C ILE A 326 7.99 -23.49 1.09
N LEU A 327 7.74 -22.76 2.17
CA LEU A 327 7.40 -23.28 3.48
C LEU A 327 5.88 -23.26 3.66
N ASN A 328 5.25 -24.43 3.77
CA ASN A 328 3.82 -24.55 3.97
C ASN A 328 3.49 -25.08 5.36
N ASN A 329 2.45 -24.53 5.99
CA ASN A 329 1.89 -25.01 7.26
C ASN A 329 2.91 -25.08 8.42
N LEU A 330 3.89 -24.16 8.44
CA LEU A 330 4.86 -24.03 9.53
C LEU A 330 4.49 -22.86 10.45
N SER A 331 4.78 -23.00 11.75
CA SER A 331 4.63 -21.90 12.69
C SER A 331 5.65 -20.80 12.38
N ILE A 332 5.29 -19.55 12.71
CA ILE A 332 6.16 -18.38 12.48
C ILE A 332 7.47 -18.52 13.25
N ASP A 333 7.42 -18.99 14.51
CA ASP A 333 8.60 -19.26 15.34
C ASP A 333 9.55 -20.27 14.67
N TYR A 334 8.99 -21.29 14.02
CA TYR A 334 9.79 -22.26 13.30
C TYR A 334 10.43 -21.64 12.04
N ILE A 335 9.68 -20.84 11.29
CA ILE A 335 10.24 -20.10 10.13
C ILE A 335 11.39 -19.19 10.58
N ALA A 336 11.25 -18.50 11.72
CA ALA A 336 12.30 -17.66 12.27
C ALA A 336 13.56 -18.46 12.63
N ASN A 337 13.41 -19.61 13.30
CA ASN A 337 14.52 -20.50 13.62
C ASN A 337 15.21 -21.04 12.36
N VAL A 338 14.43 -21.47 11.36
CA VAL A 338 15.00 -21.94 10.09
C VAL A 338 15.79 -20.83 9.40
N LYS A 339 15.28 -19.61 9.38
CA LYS A 339 15.96 -18.47 8.76
C LYS A 339 17.27 -18.13 9.50
N LYS A 340 17.27 -18.22 10.83
CA LYS A 340 18.47 -18.04 11.65
C LYS A 340 19.52 -19.13 11.41
N ASP A 341 19.10 -20.40 11.38
CA ASP A 341 20.00 -21.55 11.37
C ASP A 341 20.47 -21.95 9.96
N TYR A 342 19.66 -21.68 8.94
CA TYR A 342 19.89 -22.14 7.57
C TYR A 342 19.81 -21.03 6.51
N GLY A 343 19.53 -19.77 6.89
CA GLY A 343 19.37 -18.67 5.93
C GLY A 343 20.55 -18.50 4.99
N GLU A 344 21.78 -18.75 5.47
CA GLU A 344 23.00 -18.68 4.65
C GLU A 344 23.01 -19.70 3.50
N SER A 345 22.39 -20.87 3.68
CA SER A 345 22.31 -21.91 2.65
C SER A 345 21.45 -21.50 1.44
N PHE A 346 20.74 -20.37 1.52
CA PHE A 346 19.95 -19.81 0.44
C PHE A 346 20.67 -18.65 -0.27
N ASN A 347 21.86 -18.22 0.19
CA ASN A 347 22.53 -17.03 -0.34
C ASN A 347 22.94 -17.20 -1.80
N ALA A 348 23.51 -18.35 -2.19
CA ALA A 348 23.88 -18.61 -3.59
C ALA A 348 22.67 -18.51 -4.54
N TYR A 349 21.56 -19.14 -4.15
CA TYR A 349 20.29 -19.04 -4.88
C TYR A 349 19.82 -17.59 -5.03
N LYS A 350 19.81 -16.83 -3.93
CA LYS A 350 19.39 -15.42 -3.92
C LYS A 350 20.30 -14.54 -4.79
N LEU A 351 21.61 -14.77 -4.76
CA LEU A 351 22.58 -14.02 -5.58
C LEU A 351 22.35 -14.26 -7.08
N ILE A 352 22.10 -15.51 -7.49
CA ILE A 352 21.78 -15.84 -8.88
C ILE A 352 20.48 -15.16 -9.32
N LEU A 353 19.46 -15.15 -8.46
CA LEU A 353 18.21 -14.46 -8.76
C LEU A 353 18.41 -12.95 -8.96
N LYS A 354 19.18 -12.31 -8.07
CA LYS A 354 19.48 -10.87 -8.16
C LYS A 354 20.27 -10.54 -9.44
N ASP A 355 21.29 -11.32 -9.77
CA ASP A 355 22.10 -11.13 -10.99
C ASP A 355 21.24 -11.19 -12.26
N ILE A 356 20.45 -12.28 -12.40
CA ILE A 356 19.61 -12.44 -13.59
C ILE A 356 18.50 -11.41 -13.64
N ALA A 357 17.87 -11.07 -12.50
CA ALA A 357 16.85 -10.03 -12.44
C ALA A 357 17.37 -8.70 -12.97
N ARG A 358 18.56 -8.30 -12.54
CA ARG A 358 19.23 -7.09 -13.04
C ARG A 358 19.45 -7.14 -14.54
N ARG A 359 19.88 -8.30 -15.08
CA ARG A 359 20.11 -8.45 -16.52
C ARG A 359 18.82 -8.42 -17.34
N ILE A 360 17.76 -9.07 -16.87
CA ILE A 360 16.43 -9.02 -17.53
C ILE A 360 15.88 -7.60 -17.53
N GLN A 361 16.12 -6.82 -16.47
CA GLN A 361 15.71 -5.41 -16.39
C GLN A 361 16.30 -4.57 -17.55
N PHE A 362 17.56 -4.80 -17.93
CA PHE A 362 18.24 -4.07 -19.00
C PHE A 362 18.17 -4.74 -20.38
N ALA A 363 17.56 -5.92 -20.47
CA ALA A 363 17.39 -6.60 -21.74
C ALA A 363 16.61 -5.72 -22.72
N SER A 364 17.09 -5.69 -23.96
CA SER A 364 16.56 -4.83 -25.03
C SER A 364 15.68 -5.59 -26.03
N SER A 365 15.61 -6.92 -25.92
CA SER A 365 14.82 -7.76 -26.82
C SER A 365 14.21 -8.97 -26.11
N GLU A 366 13.12 -9.50 -26.66
CA GLU A 366 12.46 -10.72 -26.16
C GLU A 366 13.39 -11.94 -26.20
N ASN A 367 14.20 -12.08 -27.25
CA ASN A 367 15.17 -13.19 -27.36
C ASN A 367 16.22 -13.17 -26.25
N GLU A 368 16.67 -11.97 -25.86
CA GLU A 368 17.61 -11.80 -24.74
C GLU A 368 16.97 -12.23 -23.41
N ILE A 369 15.71 -11.86 -23.19
CA ILE A 369 14.95 -12.26 -21.99
C ILE A 369 14.77 -13.79 -21.96
N ILE A 370 14.39 -14.40 -23.08
CA ILE A 370 14.26 -15.87 -23.18
C ILE A 370 15.60 -16.55 -22.86
N GLY A 371 16.71 -16.04 -23.39
CA GLY A 371 18.05 -16.54 -23.08
C GLY A 371 18.40 -16.44 -21.59
N LEU A 372 18.09 -15.31 -20.96
CA LEU A 372 18.32 -15.10 -19.52
C LEU A 372 17.47 -16.01 -18.63
N HIS A 373 16.22 -16.31 -19.03
CA HIS A 373 15.40 -17.31 -18.33
C HIS A 373 15.97 -18.72 -18.44
N GLN A 374 16.56 -19.08 -19.58
CA GLN A 374 17.21 -20.37 -19.75
C GLN A 374 18.47 -20.45 -18.86
N GLU A 375 19.29 -19.40 -18.86
CA GLU A 375 20.46 -19.31 -17.99
C GLU A 375 20.08 -19.39 -16.50
N LEU A 376 18.98 -18.73 -16.10
CA LEU A 376 18.46 -18.80 -14.74
C LEU A 376 18.19 -20.24 -14.32
N LYS A 377 17.49 -21.00 -15.17
CA LYS A 377 17.15 -22.40 -14.89
C LYS A 377 18.40 -23.25 -14.70
N GLU A 378 19.39 -23.07 -15.57
CA GLU A 378 20.66 -23.82 -15.51
C GLU A 378 21.44 -23.48 -14.25
N LYS A 379 21.71 -22.19 -13.99
CA LYS A 379 22.46 -21.75 -12.80
C LYS A 379 21.78 -22.13 -11.49
N ILE A 380 20.45 -22.07 -11.42
CA ILE A 380 19.75 -22.47 -10.20
C ILE A 380 19.88 -23.97 -9.95
N ILE A 381 19.83 -24.80 -10.98
CA ILE A 381 20.02 -26.25 -10.83
C ILE A 381 21.44 -26.58 -10.39
N ASP A 382 22.43 -25.95 -11.02
CA ASP A 382 23.84 -26.32 -10.88
C ASP A 382 24.51 -25.66 -9.67
N GLU A 383 24.20 -24.39 -9.39
CA GLU A 383 24.89 -23.56 -8.40
C GLU A 383 23.96 -23.16 -7.24
N GLY A 384 22.70 -22.83 -7.52
CA GLY A 384 21.77 -22.27 -6.51
C GLY A 384 21.15 -23.31 -5.57
N MET A 385 20.78 -24.48 -6.10
CA MET A 385 20.01 -25.51 -5.38
C MET A 385 20.78 -26.56 -4.58
N PRO A 386 22.08 -26.85 -4.81
CA PRO A 386 22.77 -27.88 -4.03
C PRO A 386 22.73 -27.64 -2.51
N GLU A 387 23.03 -26.42 -2.06
CA GLU A 387 23.02 -26.07 -0.63
C GLU A 387 21.61 -26.02 -0.06
N VAL A 388 20.66 -25.42 -0.81
CA VAL A 388 19.24 -25.40 -0.45
C VAL A 388 18.68 -26.80 -0.26
N LYS A 389 18.94 -27.72 -1.20
CA LYS A 389 18.49 -29.12 -1.10
C LYS A 389 19.10 -29.84 0.11
N LYS A 390 20.38 -29.55 0.42
CA LYS A 390 21.05 -30.10 1.62
C LYS A 390 20.40 -29.57 2.90
N ALA A 391 20.19 -28.25 2.98
CA ALA A 391 19.55 -27.61 4.12
C ALA A 391 18.13 -28.15 4.33
N ILE A 392 17.30 -28.24 3.28
CA ILE A 392 15.96 -28.84 3.35
C ILE A 392 16.03 -30.29 3.82
N LYS A 393 16.99 -31.09 3.32
CA LYS A 393 17.16 -32.48 3.75
C LYS A 393 17.50 -32.59 5.24
N ASP A 394 18.35 -31.70 5.75
CA ASP A 394 18.72 -31.70 7.16
C ASP A 394 17.59 -31.19 8.06
N MET A 395 16.84 -30.16 7.63
CA MET A 395 15.60 -29.73 8.30
C MET A 395 14.58 -30.87 8.39
N LYS A 396 14.36 -31.63 7.30
CA LYS A 396 13.44 -32.79 7.26
C LYS A 396 13.85 -33.94 8.17
N LYS A 397 15.14 -34.07 8.52
CA LYS A 397 15.60 -35.07 9.50
C LYS A 397 15.31 -34.63 10.93
N ASN A 398 15.43 -33.33 11.19
CA ASN A 398 15.21 -32.75 12.52
C ASN A 398 13.72 -32.58 12.83
N VAL A 399 12.86 -32.59 11.80
CA VAL A 399 11.42 -32.36 11.93
C VAL A 399 10.63 -33.34 11.05
N VAL A 400 9.71 -34.11 11.64
CA VAL A 400 8.83 -35.06 10.93
C VAL A 400 7.68 -34.32 10.19
N LEU A 401 8.01 -33.33 9.35
CA LEU A 401 7.05 -32.55 8.57
C LEU A 401 7.44 -32.57 7.08
N ASN A 402 7.45 -33.75 6.47
CA ASN A 402 7.78 -33.90 5.04
C ASN A 402 6.87 -33.09 4.11
N SER A 403 5.63 -32.78 4.52
CA SER A 403 4.65 -31.97 3.78
C SER A 403 4.86 -30.46 3.89
N ALA A 404 5.76 -30.00 4.76
CA ALA A 404 5.97 -28.57 5.01
C ALA A 404 6.92 -27.89 4.01
N PHE A 405 7.62 -28.68 3.19
CA PHE A 405 8.56 -28.19 2.19
C PHE A 405 8.06 -28.54 0.80
N ASP A 406 7.68 -27.51 0.05
CA ASP A 406 7.15 -27.63 -1.31
C ASP A 406 7.89 -26.67 -2.26
N PHE A 407 7.52 -26.65 -3.54
CA PHE A 407 8.00 -25.67 -4.52
C PHE A 407 6.82 -24.87 -5.09
N GLY A 408 6.98 -23.55 -5.14
CA GLY A 408 6.01 -22.62 -5.73
C GLY A 408 6.66 -21.71 -6.76
N LEU A 409 5.86 -21.16 -7.67
CA LEU A 409 6.38 -20.23 -8.68
C LEU A 409 6.57 -18.86 -8.04
N LEU A 410 7.82 -18.42 -7.98
CA LEU A 410 8.19 -17.05 -7.65
C LEU A 410 8.32 -16.27 -8.96
N ALA A 411 7.57 -15.19 -9.09
CA ALA A 411 7.61 -14.30 -10.25
C ALA A 411 7.92 -12.86 -9.81
N VAL A 412 8.93 -12.21 -10.38
CA VAL A 412 9.26 -10.81 -10.09
C VAL A 412 9.17 -9.98 -11.35
N GLY A 413 8.17 -9.11 -11.44
CA GLY A 413 7.99 -8.16 -12.53
C GLY A 413 8.95 -6.97 -12.41
N LEU A 414 9.56 -6.62 -13.54
CA LEU A 414 10.54 -5.56 -13.65
C LEU A 414 9.96 -4.47 -14.53
N THR A 415 9.78 -3.28 -13.97
CA THR A 415 9.41 -2.07 -14.70
C THR A 415 10.45 -0.99 -14.42
N THR A 416 10.42 0.06 -15.22
CA THR A 416 11.14 1.29 -14.92
C THR A 416 10.23 2.19 -14.12
N MET A 417 10.77 2.94 -13.17
CA MET A 417 9.96 3.86 -12.37
C MET A 417 9.73 5.16 -13.17
N PRO A 418 8.48 5.55 -13.45
CA PRO A 418 8.23 6.79 -14.16
C PRO A 418 8.52 8.01 -13.28
N ALA A 419 9.00 9.10 -13.88
CA ALA A 419 9.31 10.34 -13.17
C ALA A 419 8.09 10.96 -12.45
N SER A 420 6.88 10.72 -12.95
CA SER A 420 5.63 11.18 -12.32
C SER A 420 5.40 10.55 -10.95
N PHE A 421 5.73 9.27 -10.76
CA PHE A 421 5.56 8.57 -9.49
C PHE A 421 6.46 9.15 -8.39
N LEU A 422 7.69 9.50 -8.76
CA LEU A 422 8.60 10.20 -7.86
C LEU A 422 8.05 11.56 -7.44
N ALA A 423 7.52 12.34 -8.38
CA ALA A 423 7.01 13.68 -8.09
C ALA A 423 5.82 13.65 -7.11
N VAL A 424 4.92 12.66 -7.24
CA VAL A 424 3.77 12.49 -6.34
C VAL A 424 4.24 12.00 -4.95
N ALA A 425 5.14 11.02 -4.89
CA ALA A 425 5.72 10.55 -3.63
C ALA A 425 6.46 11.66 -2.87
N LEU A 426 7.19 12.52 -3.60
CA LEU A 426 7.91 13.67 -3.05
C LEU A 426 6.99 14.75 -2.46
N GLN A 427 5.83 14.98 -3.07
CA GLN A 427 4.86 15.95 -2.53
C GLN A 427 4.16 15.43 -1.27
N ALA A 428 3.95 14.11 -1.16
CA ALA A 428 3.31 13.49 -0.01
C ALA A 428 4.24 13.40 1.23
N GLY A 429 5.55 13.25 1.02
CA GLY A 429 6.55 13.16 2.09
C GLY A 429 7.34 14.46 2.25
N LYS A 430 7.11 15.24 3.31
CA LYS A 430 7.93 16.43 3.70
C LYS A 430 9.39 16.10 4.08
N THR A 431 9.97 14.99 3.63
CA THR A 431 11.34 14.56 3.95
C THR A 431 12.30 15.02 2.87
N VAL A 432 12.95 16.17 3.13
CA VAL A 432 13.81 16.91 2.17
C VAL A 432 15.28 16.46 2.21
N TYR A 433 15.68 15.50 3.05
CA TYR A 433 17.11 15.22 3.25
C TYR A 433 17.68 14.16 2.28
N ASP A 434 18.71 14.56 1.53
CA ASP A 434 19.65 13.74 0.72
C ASP A 434 19.12 13.01 -0.53
N TYR A 435 18.07 13.53 -1.17
CA TYR A 435 17.42 12.90 -2.33
C TYR A 435 18.27 12.90 -3.63
N ASN A 436 18.94 14.02 -3.95
CA ASN A 436 19.64 14.17 -5.24
C ASN A 436 20.85 13.22 -5.39
N ASN A 437 21.54 12.90 -4.29
CA ASN A 437 22.64 11.92 -4.31
C ASN A 437 22.13 10.48 -4.37
N ARG A 438 20.94 10.20 -3.80
CA ARG A 438 20.33 8.86 -3.74
C ARG A 438 19.69 8.47 -5.08
N MET A 439 19.15 9.43 -5.83
CA MET A 439 18.48 9.15 -7.11
C MET A 439 19.39 8.57 -8.20
N ALA A 440 20.68 8.91 -8.21
CA ALA A 440 21.62 8.33 -9.18
C ALA A 440 21.91 6.84 -8.89
N ALA A 441 21.81 6.41 -7.62
CA ALA A 441 22.03 5.02 -7.20
C ALA A 441 20.81 4.13 -7.40
N ILE A 442 19.59 4.67 -7.27
CA ILE A 442 18.35 3.87 -7.24
C ILE A 442 17.75 3.63 -8.64
N LYS A 443 18.27 4.24 -9.72
CA LYS A 443 17.79 4.14 -11.14
C LYS A 443 17.49 2.73 -11.68
N ASN A 444 17.87 1.67 -10.95
CA ASN A 444 17.93 0.29 -11.39
C ASN A 444 17.20 -0.67 -10.43
N HIS A 445 15.94 -0.39 -10.06
CA HIS A 445 15.20 -1.21 -9.10
C HIS A 445 14.00 -1.94 -9.73
N PRO A 446 13.71 -3.20 -9.35
CA PRO A 446 12.51 -3.90 -9.76
C PRO A 446 11.25 -3.21 -9.25
N SER A 447 10.16 -3.63 -9.84
CA SER A 447 8.94 -2.87 -9.76
C SER A 447 7.88 -3.60 -9.00
N TYR A 448 7.71 -4.90 -9.23
CA TYR A 448 6.70 -5.62 -8.50
C TYR A 448 6.98 -7.11 -8.38
N PHE A 449 6.42 -7.73 -7.35
CA PHE A 449 6.62 -9.14 -7.07
C PHE A 449 5.28 -9.89 -6.97
N ILE A 450 5.20 -11.04 -7.62
CA ILE A 450 4.06 -11.95 -7.66
C ILE A 450 4.56 -13.32 -7.22
N LEU A 451 4.14 -13.78 -6.05
CA LEU A 451 4.24 -15.19 -5.72
C LEU A 451 2.98 -15.89 -6.26
N LYS A 452 3.13 -17.06 -6.89
CA LYS A 452 2.04 -17.95 -7.24
C LYS A 452 2.30 -19.29 -6.56
N SER A 453 1.59 -19.57 -5.46
CA SER A 453 1.52 -20.94 -4.94
C SER A 453 0.54 -21.74 -5.80
N LYS A 454 0.88 -22.99 -6.11
CA LYS A 454 -0.04 -23.91 -6.79
C LYS A 454 -1.26 -24.23 -5.95
#